data_AF-A0A7M7MYX1-F1
#
_entry.id   AF-A0A7M7MYX1-F1
#
_cell.length_a   1.000
_cell.length_b   1.000
_cell.length_c   1.000
_cell.angle_alpha   90.00
_cell.angle_beta   90.00
_cell.angle_gamma   90.00
#
_symmetry.space_group_name_H-M   'P 1'
#
loop_
_entity.id
_entity.type
_entity.pdbx_description
1 polymer ?
#
loop_
_entity_poly.entity_id
_entity_poly.type
_entity_poly.pdbx_seq_one_letter_code
_entity_poly.pdbx_strand_id
1 'polypeptide(L)'
;MIFFFLFFFLQSALGCYKKAHNWASRDEDLVSAAKNMATTSSRLATLKMATGCVSDQKVIHEYFKDALQYFGKAFPKRNCKGQAWAKHLEKSIQDCLHEIRTWIEPKDEADRIVALTEYLEYLPSCGAKVEGYLYIATIYFKKGKEVLKFDEYENCQGYLKDCRVPLGEAERMCDNVDPIIRLDVTALKKNVEYHEGLVRRSIARARDAEARQQRELAEAKEKEIAIDQLKADIKTLDLLLKLSIGDFVKQVYQLWPPKGTKETKPSLTSSTSSSSSQKKLLIRAISDYHPDKVDKSVHGIKWQLLSCEITKCLSMRLAKIK
;
A
#
# COMPACT_ATOMS: atom_id res chain seq x y z
N MET A 1 28.12 30.66 -35.10
CA MET A 1 28.78 30.10 -36.30
C MET A 1 29.36 28.70 -36.08
N ILE A 2 30.13 28.46 -35.00
CA ILE A 2 30.78 27.15 -34.74
C ILE A 2 29.79 25.97 -34.60
N PHE A 3 28.71 26.12 -33.85
CA PHE A 3 27.68 25.07 -33.68
C PHE A 3 27.01 24.64 -35.00
N PHE A 4 26.80 25.60 -35.90
CA PHE A 4 26.18 25.35 -37.20
C PHE A 4 27.09 24.50 -38.09
N PHE A 5 28.36 24.88 -38.22
CA PHE A 5 29.35 24.10 -39.00
C PHE A 5 29.54 22.69 -38.45
N LEU A 6 29.61 22.55 -37.11
CA LEU A 6 29.76 21.24 -36.47
C LEU A 6 28.56 20.32 -36.72
N PHE A 7 27.35 20.86 -36.74
CA PHE A 7 26.13 20.09 -37.04
C PHE A 7 26.16 19.50 -38.46
N PHE A 8 26.46 20.31 -39.49
CA PHE A 8 26.57 19.82 -40.87
C PHE A 8 27.67 18.78 -41.04
N PHE A 9 28.81 18.99 -40.38
CA PHE A 9 29.91 18.02 -40.40
C PHE A 9 29.47 16.68 -39.82
N LEU A 10 28.78 16.67 -38.68
CA LEU A 10 28.28 15.44 -38.06
C LEU A 10 27.18 14.77 -38.88
N GLN A 11 26.29 15.52 -39.54
CA GLN A 11 25.33 14.92 -40.47
C GLN A 11 26.02 14.26 -41.66
N SER A 12 27.04 14.91 -42.23
CA SER A 12 27.85 14.33 -43.31
C SER A 12 28.57 13.05 -42.85
N ALA A 13 29.19 13.10 -41.66
CA ALA A 13 29.83 11.94 -41.06
C ALA A 13 28.84 10.78 -40.82
N LEU A 14 27.64 11.06 -40.32
CA LEU A 14 26.58 10.06 -40.15
C LEU A 14 26.22 9.40 -41.50
N GLY A 15 26.14 10.19 -42.58
CA GLY A 15 25.92 9.67 -43.93
C GLY A 15 27.05 8.73 -44.39
N CYS A 16 28.30 9.08 -44.13
CA CYS A 16 29.45 8.23 -44.43
C CYS A 16 29.42 6.92 -43.63
N TYR A 17 29.12 6.97 -42.33
CA TYR A 17 29.02 5.76 -41.52
C TYR A 17 27.84 4.87 -41.92
N LYS A 18 26.71 5.44 -42.35
CA LYS A 18 25.59 4.67 -42.94
C LYS A 18 26.03 3.89 -44.18
N LYS A 19 26.77 4.54 -45.09
CA LYS A 19 27.33 3.87 -46.28
C LYS A 19 28.32 2.76 -45.88
N ALA A 20 29.23 3.06 -44.96
CA ALA A 20 30.19 2.07 -44.45
C ALA A 20 29.50 0.87 -43.83
N HIS A 21 28.46 1.08 -43.02
CA HIS A 21 27.65 0.02 -42.44
C HIS A 21 26.96 -0.84 -43.52
N ASN A 22 26.43 -0.23 -44.56
CA ASN A 22 25.74 -0.95 -45.63
C ASN A 22 26.68 -1.78 -46.53
N TRP A 23 27.95 -1.40 -46.62
CA TRP A 23 28.94 -2.09 -47.46
C TRP A 23 29.87 -3.02 -46.65
N ALA A 24 29.79 -3.00 -45.33
CA ALA A 24 30.63 -3.82 -44.48
C ALA A 24 30.27 -5.31 -44.64
N SER A 25 31.28 -6.11 -45.00
CA SER A 25 31.18 -7.56 -45.13
C SER A 25 31.66 -8.32 -43.89
N ARG A 26 32.37 -7.63 -42.99
CA ARG A 26 32.89 -8.19 -41.73
C ARG A 26 32.17 -7.57 -40.54
N ASP A 27 31.92 -8.40 -39.52
CA ASP A 27 31.32 -7.94 -38.26
C ASP A 27 32.14 -6.83 -37.59
N GLU A 28 33.47 -6.87 -37.71
CA GLU A 28 34.35 -5.83 -37.15
C GLU A 28 34.09 -4.43 -37.72
N ASP A 29 33.75 -4.35 -39.00
CA ASP A 29 33.48 -3.11 -39.71
C ASP A 29 32.05 -2.65 -39.45
N LEU A 30 31.09 -3.59 -39.45
CA LEU A 30 29.69 -3.34 -39.09
C LEU A 30 29.58 -2.73 -37.68
N VAL A 31 30.26 -3.34 -36.71
CA VAL A 31 30.23 -2.93 -35.30
C VAL A 31 30.91 -1.58 -35.10
N SER A 32 32.02 -1.31 -35.78
CA SER A 32 32.66 0.02 -35.82
C SER A 32 31.73 1.08 -36.40
N ALA A 33 31.11 0.80 -37.55
CA ALA A 33 30.20 1.73 -38.21
C ALA A 33 28.98 2.01 -37.34
N ALA A 34 28.35 0.99 -36.76
CA ALA A 34 27.21 1.14 -35.86
C ALA A 34 27.55 1.97 -34.61
N LYS A 35 28.69 1.71 -33.93
CA LYS A 35 29.14 2.54 -32.80
C LYS A 35 29.35 4.00 -33.19
N ASN A 36 29.94 4.25 -34.36
CA ASN A 36 30.19 5.61 -34.83
C ASN A 36 28.88 6.32 -35.17
N MET A 37 27.94 5.63 -35.81
CA MET A 37 26.59 6.15 -36.04
C MET A 37 25.90 6.50 -34.72
N ALA A 38 25.98 5.62 -33.72
CA ALA A 38 25.41 5.85 -32.41
C ALA A 38 25.98 7.10 -31.73
N THR A 39 27.31 7.17 -31.63
CA THR A 39 28.02 8.30 -31.03
C THR A 39 27.73 9.61 -31.78
N THR A 40 27.68 9.57 -33.12
CA THR A 40 27.37 10.75 -33.93
C THR A 40 25.93 11.21 -33.73
N SER A 41 24.94 10.30 -33.72
CA SER A 41 23.55 10.65 -33.42
C SER A 41 23.39 11.24 -32.01
N SER A 42 24.04 10.65 -31.00
CA SER A 42 24.03 11.22 -29.64
C SER A 42 24.61 12.64 -29.60
N ARG A 43 25.71 12.90 -30.33
CA ARG A 43 26.28 14.25 -30.41
C ARG A 43 25.38 15.23 -31.15
N LEU A 44 24.67 14.79 -32.19
CA LEU A 44 23.68 15.62 -32.90
C LEU A 44 22.53 16.00 -31.97
N ALA A 45 22.07 15.08 -31.12
CA ALA A 45 21.09 15.36 -30.07
C ALA A 45 21.61 16.42 -29.08
N THR A 46 22.81 16.24 -28.52
CA THR A 46 23.41 17.20 -27.57
C THR A 46 23.63 18.58 -28.19
N LEU A 47 24.04 18.67 -29.46
CA LEU A 47 24.15 19.97 -30.15
C LEU A 47 22.80 20.65 -30.32
N LYS A 48 21.75 19.87 -30.59
CA LYS A 48 20.38 20.37 -30.68
C LYS A 48 19.83 20.79 -29.32
N MET A 49 20.18 20.08 -28.25
CA MET A 49 19.88 20.53 -26.88
C MET A 49 20.52 21.89 -26.58
N ALA A 50 21.77 22.08 -26.99
CA ALA A 50 22.52 23.32 -26.75
C ALA A 50 21.95 24.55 -27.47
N THR A 51 21.09 24.38 -28.48
CA THR A 51 20.39 25.52 -29.12
C THR A 51 19.27 26.08 -28.24
N GLY A 52 18.76 25.29 -27.28
CA GLY A 52 17.61 25.66 -26.44
C GLY A 52 16.29 25.82 -27.19
N CYS A 53 16.21 25.41 -28.46
CA CYS A 53 15.04 25.64 -29.29
C CYS A 53 13.93 24.62 -28.99
N VAL A 54 12.75 25.08 -28.56
CA VAL A 54 11.63 24.19 -28.21
C VAL A 54 11.13 23.38 -29.42
N SER A 55 11.23 23.91 -30.63
CA SER A 55 10.84 23.18 -31.85
C SER A 55 11.78 22.00 -32.18
N ASP A 56 12.98 21.96 -31.59
CA ASP A 56 13.95 20.88 -31.80
C ASP A 56 13.65 19.64 -30.95
N GLN A 57 12.68 19.67 -30.02
CA GLN A 57 12.36 18.56 -29.10
C GLN A 57 12.15 17.21 -29.82
N LYS A 58 11.36 17.20 -30.90
CA LYS A 58 11.14 15.98 -31.70
C LYS A 58 12.43 15.50 -32.37
N VAL A 59 13.24 16.42 -32.87
CA VAL A 59 14.50 16.10 -33.54
C VAL A 59 15.54 15.54 -32.55
N ILE A 60 15.60 16.10 -31.34
CA ILE A 60 16.45 15.61 -30.25
C ILE A 60 16.06 14.17 -29.89
N HIS A 61 14.75 13.92 -29.71
CA HIS A 61 14.23 12.59 -29.43
C HIS A 61 14.64 11.57 -30.51
N GLU A 62 14.42 11.88 -31.79
CA GLU A 62 14.79 10.98 -32.89
C GLU A 62 16.29 10.69 -32.91
N TYR A 63 17.14 11.69 -32.66
CA TYR A 63 18.59 11.46 -32.60
C TYR A 63 19.02 10.57 -31.43
N PHE A 64 18.44 10.75 -30.24
CA PHE A 64 18.71 9.86 -29.12
C PHE A 64 18.21 8.44 -29.37
N LYS A 65 16.98 8.30 -29.87
CA LYS A 65 16.43 7.00 -30.27
C LYS A 65 17.32 6.28 -31.28
N ASP A 66 17.74 6.97 -32.34
CA ASP A 66 18.69 6.45 -33.33
C ASP A 66 19.98 6.00 -32.64
N ALA A 67 20.54 6.82 -31.74
CA ALA A 67 21.77 6.50 -31.03
C ALA A 67 21.65 5.18 -30.26
N LEU A 68 20.58 5.02 -29.48
CA LEU A 68 20.34 3.81 -28.70
C LEU A 68 20.14 2.57 -29.58
N GLN A 69 19.41 2.70 -30.68
CA GLN A 69 19.21 1.62 -31.64
C GLN A 69 20.53 1.19 -32.32
N TYR A 70 21.40 2.13 -32.69
CA TYR A 70 22.71 1.80 -33.26
C TYR A 70 23.65 1.19 -32.22
N PHE A 71 23.60 1.62 -30.96
CA PHE A 71 24.26 0.92 -29.86
C PHE A 71 23.72 -0.51 -29.71
N GLY A 72 22.40 -0.69 -29.84
CA GLY A 72 21.73 -1.99 -29.85
C GLY A 72 22.23 -2.94 -30.96
N LYS A 73 22.66 -2.39 -32.09
CA LYS A 73 23.30 -3.16 -33.19
C LYS A 73 24.77 -3.50 -32.89
N ALA A 74 25.51 -2.57 -32.30
CA ALA A 74 26.94 -2.73 -32.02
C ALA A 74 27.22 -3.67 -30.83
N PHE A 75 26.44 -3.53 -29.75
CA PHE A 75 26.73 -4.16 -28.46
C PHE A 75 26.71 -5.71 -28.46
N PRO A 76 25.73 -6.39 -29.09
CA PRO A 76 25.70 -7.85 -29.12
C PRO A 76 26.90 -8.48 -29.82
N LYS A 77 27.45 -7.78 -30.83
CA LYS A 77 28.59 -8.24 -31.64
C LYS A 77 29.94 -7.69 -31.17
N ARG A 78 29.99 -6.97 -30.05
CA ARG A 78 31.19 -6.24 -29.58
C ARG A 78 32.42 -7.12 -29.42
N ASN A 79 32.26 -8.42 -29.16
CA ASN A 79 33.36 -9.37 -28.94
C ASN A 79 34.26 -9.56 -30.18
N CYS A 80 33.82 -9.13 -31.38
CA CYS A 80 34.70 -9.09 -32.56
C CYS A 80 35.77 -7.99 -32.46
N LYS A 81 35.59 -6.98 -31.58
CA LYS A 81 36.57 -5.95 -31.26
C LYS A 81 37.08 -6.24 -29.84
N GLY A 82 38.39 -6.29 -29.64
CA GLY A 82 38.97 -6.67 -28.34
C GLY A 82 38.42 -5.91 -27.13
N GLN A 83 38.68 -6.42 -25.92
CA GLN A 83 38.07 -5.96 -24.67
C GLN A 83 38.13 -4.44 -24.43
N ALA A 84 39.24 -3.79 -24.78
CA ALA A 84 39.39 -2.33 -24.64
C ALA A 84 38.35 -1.56 -25.49
N TRP A 85 38.07 -2.04 -26.70
CA TRP A 85 37.07 -1.44 -27.58
C TRP A 85 35.66 -1.65 -27.03
N ALA A 86 35.36 -2.85 -26.51
CA ALA A 86 34.08 -3.17 -25.89
C ALA A 86 33.79 -2.29 -24.66
N LYS A 87 34.79 -2.09 -23.78
CA LYS A 87 34.68 -1.16 -22.65
C LYS A 87 34.42 0.28 -23.08
N HIS A 88 35.07 0.73 -24.16
CA HIS A 88 34.78 2.06 -24.70
C HIS A 88 33.35 2.13 -25.26
N LEU A 89 32.84 1.08 -25.91
CA LEU A 89 31.45 1.05 -26.36
C LEU A 89 30.49 1.19 -25.17
N GLU A 90 30.72 0.43 -24.09
CA GLU A 90 29.93 0.52 -22.85
C GLU A 90 29.93 1.93 -22.26
N LYS A 91 31.10 2.56 -22.17
CA LYS A 91 31.21 3.97 -21.75
C LYS A 91 30.41 4.91 -22.64
N SER A 92 30.48 4.75 -23.97
CA SER A 92 29.71 5.60 -24.89
C SER A 92 28.19 5.41 -24.75
N ILE A 93 27.73 4.22 -24.37
CA ILE A 93 26.31 3.96 -24.05
C ILE A 93 25.93 4.69 -22.75
N GLN A 94 26.76 4.60 -21.71
CA GLN A 94 26.55 5.29 -20.44
C GLN A 94 26.51 6.82 -20.62
N ASP A 95 27.45 7.37 -21.36
CA ASP A 95 27.51 8.81 -21.68
C ASP A 95 26.22 9.24 -22.41
N CYS A 96 25.75 8.46 -23.39
CA CYS A 96 24.50 8.76 -24.11
C CYS A 96 23.28 8.75 -23.18
N LEU A 97 23.18 7.76 -22.29
CA LEU A 97 22.09 7.69 -21.31
C LEU A 97 22.14 8.86 -20.31
N HIS A 98 23.33 9.31 -19.94
CA HIS A 98 23.52 10.50 -19.11
C HIS A 98 23.03 11.77 -19.82
N GLU A 99 23.35 11.96 -21.10
CA GLU A 99 22.86 13.08 -21.90
C GLU A 99 21.32 13.08 -22.03
N ILE A 100 20.72 11.90 -22.22
CA ILE A 100 19.25 11.73 -22.21
C ILE A 100 18.66 12.18 -20.89
N ARG A 101 19.26 11.77 -19.76
CA ARG A 101 18.82 12.19 -18.42
C ARG A 101 18.89 13.70 -18.25
N THR A 102 19.99 14.33 -18.66
CA THR A 102 20.14 15.78 -18.62
C THR A 102 19.07 16.48 -19.45
N TRP A 103 18.72 15.93 -20.62
CA TRP A 103 17.69 16.49 -21.49
C TRP A 103 16.28 16.42 -20.89
N ILE A 104 15.93 15.32 -20.23
CA ILE A 104 14.61 15.15 -19.61
C ILE A 104 14.51 15.77 -18.22
N GLU A 105 15.63 16.14 -17.58
CA GLU A 105 15.67 16.67 -16.20
C GLU A 105 14.70 17.84 -15.93
N PRO A 106 14.48 18.79 -16.87
CA PRO A 106 13.53 19.89 -16.64
C PRO A 106 12.05 19.46 -16.59
N LYS A 107 11.71 18.23 -17.00
CA LYS A 107 10.34 17.70 -16.94
C LYS A 107 9.97 17.35 -15.50
N ASP A 108 8.67 17.27 -15.22
CA ASP A 108 8.24 16.72 -13.94
C ASP A 108 8.66 15.24 -13.81
N GLU A 109 8.66 14.75 -12.58
CA GLU A 109 9.16 13.41 -12.30
C GLU A 109 8.38 12.29 -12.98
N ALA A 110 7.06 12.42 -13.15
CA ALA A 110 6.27 11.39 -13.82
C ALA A 110 6.63 11.33 -15.31
N ASP A 111 6.72 12.49 -15.96
CA ASP A 111 7.16 12.60 -17.35
C ASP A 111 8.61 12.11 -17.53
N ARG A 112 9.51 12.37 -16.57
CA ARG A 112 10.89 11.83 -16.59
C ARG A 112 10.91 10.31 -16.55
N ILE A 113 10.08 9.69 -15.70
CA ILE A 113 9.98 8.23 -15.61
C ILE A 113 9.47 7.65 -16.93
N VAL A 114 8.40 8.22 -17.49
CA VAL A 114 7.82 7.77 -18.77
C VAL A 114 8.86 7.86 -19.89
N ALA A 115 9.50 9.03 -20.04
CA ALA A 115 10.50 9.24 -21.08
C ALA A 115 11.71 8.31 -20.92
N LEU A 116 12.25 8.18 -19.70
CA LEU A 116 13.38 7.29 -19.47
C LEU A 116 13.02 5.83 -19.72
N THR A 117 11.82 5.39 -19.32
CA THR A 117 11.34 4.03 -19.57
C THR A 117 11.33 3.72 -21.06
N GLU A 118 10.81 4.64 -21.88
CA GLU A 118 10.82 4.51 -23.35
C GLU A 118 12.25 4.37 -23.89
N TYR A 119 13.18 5.23 -23.46
CA TYR A 119 14.56 5.14 -23.93
C TYR A 119 15.25 3.83 -23.55
N LEU A 120 14.94 3.29 -22.37
CA LEU A 120 15.48 2.00 -21.95
C LEU A 120 15.01 0.85 -22.86
N GLU A 121 13.85 0.94 -23.52
CA GLU A 121 13.39 -0.07 -24.47
C GLU A 121 14.33 -0.19 -25.68
N TYR A 122 14.86 0.93 -26.18
CA TYR A 122 15.81 0.95 -27.31
C TYR A 122 17.23 0.50 -26.92
N LEU A 123 17.56 0.49 -25.63
CA LEU A 123 18.90 0.18 -25.13
C LEU A 123 19.19 -1.34 -25.19
N PRO A 124 20.40 -1.78 -25.59
CA PRO A 124 20.80 -3.18 -25.45
C PRO A 124 20.78 -3.64 -23.99
N SER A 125 20.70 -4.96 -23.77
CA SER A 125 20.88 -5.53 -22.43
C SER A 125 22.34 -5.38 -21.99
N CYS A 126 22.61 -4.32 -21.23
CA CYS A 126 23.93 -3.91 -20.76
C CYS A 126 23.82 -3.25 -19.37
N GLY A 127 24.98 -2.98 -18.74
CA GLY A 127 25.04 -2.34 -17.42
C GLY A 127 24.25 -1.03 -17.35
N ALA A 128 24.37 -0.16 -18.37
CA ALA A 128 23.62 1.10 -18.43
C ALA A 128 22.10 0.91 -18.39
N LYS A 129 21.56 -0.17 -18.98
CA LYS A 129 20.13 -0.48 -18.92
C LYS A 129 19.69 -0.86 -17.51
N VAL A 130 20.51 -1.65 -16.83
CA VAL A 130 20.29 -2.02 -15.42
C VAL A 130 20.30 -0.77 -14.53
N GLU A 131 21.31 0.10 -14.69
CA GLU A 131 21.40 1.38 -13.95
C GLU A 131 20.21 2.32 -14.24
N GLY A 132 19.71 2.30 -15.47
CA GLY A 132 18.50 3.00 -15.89
C GLY A 132 17.27 2.58 -15.10
N TYR A 133 16.99 1.28 -15.08
CA TYR A 133 15.87 0.72 -14.32
C TYR A 133 16.05 0.89 -12.81
N LEU A 134 17.26 0.70 -12.30
CA LEU A 134 17.58 0.89 -10.89
C LEU A 134 17.30 2.32 -10.42
N TYR A 135 17.59 3.31 -11.26
CA TYR A 135 17.28 4.71 -10.96
C TYR A 135 15.77 4.97 -10.91
N ILE A 136 14.99 4.44 -11.86
CA ILE A 136 13.52 4.55 -11.83
C ILE A 136 12.97 3.91 -10.55
N ALA A 137 13.41 2.69 -10.23
CA ALA A 137 13.03 2.00 -9.00
C ALA A 137 13.38 2.82 -7.75
N THR A 138 14.55 3.47 -7.74
CA THR A 138 15.00 4.32 -6.65
C THR A 138 14.12 5.56 -6.47
N ILE A 139 13.63 6.17 -7.56
CA ILE A 139 12.67 7.28 -7.48
C ILE A 139 11.41 6.83 -6.75
N TYR A 140 10.76 5.76 -7.21
CA TYR A 140 9.55 5.23 -6.57
C TYR A 140 9.77 4.88 -5.10
N PHE A 141 10.90 4.22 -4.80
CA PHE A 141 11.24 3.88 -3.42
C PHE A 141 11.42 5.12 -2.53
N LYS A 142 12.04 6.18 -3.03
CA LYS A 142 12.18 7.46 -2.30
C LYS A 142 10.82 8.09 -2.02
N LYS A 143 9.92 8.16 -3.01
CA LYS A 143 8.55 8.67 -2.82
C LYS A 143 7.79 7.87 -1.77
N GLY A 144 7.88 6.54 -1.84
CA GLY A 144 7.32 5.65 -0.83
C GLY A 144 7.82 5.95 0.57
N LYS A 145 9.13 6.19 0.74
CA LYS A 145 9.71 6.58 2.03
C LYS A 145 9.28 7.97 2.50
N GLU A 146 9.04 8.91 1.60
CA GLU A 146 8.61 10.27 1.95
C GLU A 146 7.20 10.27 2.53
N VAL A 147 6.25 9.62 1.87
CA VAL A 147 4.86 9.54 2.37
C VAL A 147 4.76 8.70 3.65
N LEU A 148 5.67 7.75 3.85
CA LEU A 148 5.75 6.98 5.09
C LEU A 148 6.06 7.85 6.32
N LYS A 149 6.73 9.00 6.16
CA LYS A 149 7.00 9.94 7.26
C LYS A 149 5.72 10.59 7.82
N PHE A 150 4.64 10.53 7.05
CA PHE A 150 3.34 11.11 7.39
C PHE A 150 2.28 10.02 7.67
N ASP A 151 2.71 8.78 7.91
CA ASP A 151 1.83 7.63 8.14
C ASP A 151 0.85 7.33 6.98
N GLU A 152 1.14 7.81 5.77
CA GLU A 152 0.34 7.54 4.58
C GLU A 152 0.68 6.15 4.00
N TYR A 153 0.31 5.11 4.74
CA TYR A 153 0.67 3.72 4.43
C TYR A 153 0.11 3.24 3.07
N GLU A 154 -1.07 3.70 2.69
CA GLU A 154 -1.70 3.31 1.42
C GLU A 154 -0.99 3.92 0.21
N ASN A 155 -0.64 5.20 0.29
CA ASN A 155 0.19 5.87 -0.73
C ASN A 155 1.58 5.24 -0.81
N CYS A 156 2.19 4.94 0.35
CA CYS A 156 3.46 4.20 0.41
C CYS A 156 3.35 2.86 -0.31
N GLN A 157 2.27 2.10 -0.07
CA GLN A 157 2.03 0.82 -0.74
C GLN A 157 1.92 0.99 -2.27
N GLY A 158 1.28 2.06 -2.75
CA GLY A 158 1.21 2.40 -4.17
C GLY A 158 2.60 2.55 -4.79
N TYR A 159 3.44 3.41 -4.21
CA TYR A 159 4.81 3.62 -4.70
C TYR A 159 5.68 2.36 -4.62
N LEU A 160 5.54 1.54 -3.57
CA LEU A 160 6.27 0.28 -3.47
C LEU A 160 5.84 -0.71 -4.57
N LYS A 161 4.57 -0.72 -4.99
CA LYS A 161 4.12 -1.52 -6.14
C LYS A 161 4.73 -1.02 -7.44
N ASP A 162 4.74 0.29 -7.66
CA ASP A 162 5.32 0.90 -8.87
C ASP A 162 6.84 0.65 -8.96
N CYS A 163 7.52 0.53 -7.82
CA CYS A 163 8.94 0.17 -7.75
C CYS A 163 9.23 -1.25 -8.27
N ARG A 164 8.27 -2.19 -8.21
CA ARG A 164 8.51 -3.61 -8.50
C ARG A 164 8.89 -3.88 -9.95
N VAL A 165 8.21 -3.24 -10.89
CA VAL A 165 8.43 -3.48 -12.33
C VAL A 165 9.85 -3.09 -12.75
N PRO A 166 10.33 -1.84 -12.54
CA PRO A 166 11.69 -1.47 -12.91
C PRO A 166 12.73 -2.29 -12.11
N LEU A 167 12.48 -2.58 -10.83
CA LEU A 167 13.42 -3.37 -10.04
C LEU A 167 13.52 -4.82 -10.53
N GLY A 168 12.40 -5.43 -10.93
CA GLY A 168 12.37 -6.77 -11.51
C GLY A 168 13.10 -6.84 -12.85
N GLU A 169 12.96 -5.83 -13.72
CA GLU A 169 13.74 -5.76 -14.96
C GLU A 169 15.24 -5.60 -14.70
N ALA A 170 15.63 -4.78 -13.72
CA ALA A 170 17.02 -4.64 -13.31
C ALA A 170 17.60 -5.97 -12.79
N GLU A 171 16.84 -6.70 -11.97
CA GLU A 171 17.23 -8.00 -11.43
C GLU A 171 17.42 -9.05 -12.54
N ARG A 172 16.49 -9.13 -13.50
CA ARG A 172 16.55 -10.09 -14.60
C ARG A 172 17.82 -9.99 -15.46
N MET A 173 18.48 -8.83 -15.45
CA MET A 173 19.64 -8.53 -16.30
C MET A 173 20.96 -8.39 -15.53
N CYS A 174 20.98 -8.50 -14.20
CA CYS A 174 22.14 -8.10 -13.40
C CYS A 174 23.22 -9.19 -13.20
N ASP A 175 23.02 -10.40 -13.74
CA ASP A 175 23.98 -11.50 -13.53
C ASP A 175 25.34 -11.26 -14.20
N ASN A 176 25.34 -10.62 -15.38
CA ASN A 176 26.51 -10.42 -16.22
C ASN A 176 27.00 -8.96 -16.27
N VAL A 177 26.58 -8.13 -15.31
CA VAL A 177 27.02 -6.73 -15.21
C VAL A 177 28.06 -6.54 -14.10
N ASP A 178 28.54 -5.30 -13.92
CA ASP A 178 29.49 -4.96 -12.86
C ASP A 178 28.95 -5.43 -11.48
N PRO A 179 29.78 -6.14 -10.68
CA PRO A 179 29.39 -6.58 -9.34
C PRO A 179 28.81 -5.48 -8.43
N ILE A 180 29.24 -4.23 -8.60
CA ILE A 180 28.74 -3.08 -7.83
C ILE A 180 27.27 -2.83 -8.17
N ILE A 181 26.89 -2.82 -9.45
CA ILE A 181 25.51 -2.62 -9.89
C ILE A 181 24.62 -3.73 -9.31
N ARG A 182 25.10 -4.98 -9.32
CA ARG A 182 24.36 -6.12 -8.74
C ARG A 182 24.15 -5.97 -7.23
N LEU A 183 25.14 -5.45 -6.51
CA LEU A 183 24.99 -5.15 -5.08
C LEU A 183 23.91 -4.09 -4.85
N ASP A 184 23.86 -3.04 -5.65
CA ASP A 184 22.86 -1.99 -5.52
C ASP A 184 21.44 -2.49 -5.80
N VAL A 185 21.26 -3.30 -6.85
CA VAL A 185 19.97 -3.97 -7.14
C VAL A 185 19.53 -4.83 -5.97
N THR A 186 20.44 -5.65 -5.43
CA THR A 186 20.15 -6.53 -4.30
C THR A 186 19.80 -5.73 -3.03
N ALA A 187 20.52 -4.64 -2.78
CA ALA A 187 20.28 -3.78 -1.63
C ALA A 187 18.92 -3.08 -1.72
N LEU A 188 18.58 -2.54 -2.90
CA LEU A 188 17.26 -1.91 -3.10
C LEU A 188 16.13 -2.92 -2.95
N LYS A 189 16.29 -4.14 -3.48
CA LYS A 189 15.30 -5.22 -3.33
C LYS A 189 15.00 -5.54 -1.86
N LYS A 190 16.04 -5.78 -1.06
CA LYS A 190 15.87 -6.03 0.39
C LYS A 190 15.18 -4.87 1.09
N ASN A 191 15.52 -3.63 0.72
CA ASN A 191 14.90 -2.44 1.28
C ASN A 191 13.41 -2.34 0.91
N VAL A 192 13.04 -2.60 -0.35
CA VAL A 192 11.64 -2.62 -0.80
C VAL A 192 10.85 -3.69 -0.05
N GLU A 193 11.35 -4.93 0.00
CA GLU A 193 10.72 -6.04 0.72
C GLU A 193 10.47 -5.74 2.20
N TYR A 194 11.45 -5.14 2.88
CA TYR A 194 11.32 -4.72 4.27
C TYR A 194 10.17 -3.70 4.45
N HIS A 195 10.15 -2.65 3.63
CA HIS A 195 9.14 -1.58 3.73
C HIS A 195 7.75 -2.11 3.35
N GLU A 196 7.64 -3.00 2.37
CA GLU A 196 6.37 -3.66 2.05
C GLU A 196 5.82 -4.45 3.24
N GLY A 197 6.67 -5.20 3.93
CA GLY A 197 6.28 -5.93 5.13
C GLY A 197 5.80 -5.01 6.25
N LEU A 198 6.50 -3.89 6.45
CA LEU A 198 6.13 -2.87 7.43
C LEU A 198 4.77 -2.22 7.10
N VAL A 199 4.61 -1.73 5.88
CA VAL A 199 3.39 -1.07 5.41
C VAL A 199 2.19 -2.00 5.48
N ARG A 200 2.35 -3.27 5.04
CA ARG A 200 1.28 -4.28 5.11
C ARG A 200 0.78 -4.49 6.53
N ARG A 201 1.68 -4.58 7.52
CA ARG A 201 1.31 -4.72 8.93
C ARG A 201 0.62 -3.47 9.47
N SER A 202 1.05 -2.28 9.09
CA SER A 202 0.41 -1.03 9.53
C SER A 202 -1.00 -0.87 8.97
N ILE A 203 -1.22 -1.16 7.69
CA ILE A 203 -2.56 -1.13 7.08
C ILE A 203 -3.49 -2.15 7.76
N ALA A 204 -3.01 -3.37 8.00
CA ALA A 204 -3.79 -4.39 8.68
C ALA A 204 -4.22 -3.93 10.09
N ARG A 205 -3.29 -3.37 10.88
CA ARG A 205 -3.61 -2.84 12.21
C ARG A 205 -4.62 -1.70 12.17
N ALA A 206 -4.51 -0.79 11.21
CA ALA A 206 -5.46 0.31 11.04
C ALA A 206 -6.88 -0.21 10.72
N ARG A 207 -6.99 -1.17 9.79
CA ARG A 207 -8.27 -1.80 9.44
C ARG A 207 -8.88 -2.57 10.61
N ASP A 208 -8.08 -3.28 11.39
CA ASP A 208 -8.55 -4.00 12.58
C ASP A 208 -9.04 -3.02 13.67
N ALA A 209 -8.36 -1.87 13.84
CA ALA A 209 -8.80 -0.83 14.77
C ALA A 209 -10.12 -0.19 14.32
N GLU A 210 -10.24 0.17 13.05
CA GLU A 210 -11.47 0.71 12.47
C GLU A 210 -12.64 -0.28 12.60
N ALA A 211 -12.41 -1.57 12.30
CA ALA A 211 -13.43 -2.60 12.44
C ALA A 211 -13.90 -2.78 13.89
N ARG A 212 -12.99 -2.68 14.88
CA ARG A 212 -13.37 -2.70 16.30
C ARG A 212 -14.22 -1.47 16.68
N GLN A 213 -13.79 -0.29 16.28
CA GLN A 213 -14.53 0.95 16.55
C GLN A 213 -15.95 0.92 15.92
N GLN A 214 -16.08 0.41 14.70
CA GLN A 214 -17.38 0.26 14.04
C GLN A 214 -18.29 -0.74 14.77
N ARG A 215 -17.73 -1.86 15.28
CA ARG A 215 -18.49 -2.82 16.09
C ARG A 215 -18.95 -2.20 17.41
N GLU A 216 -18.07 -1.51 18.11
CA GLU A 216 -18.42 -0.81 19.37
C GLU A 216 -19.51 0.24 19.16
N LEU A 217 -19.43 1.02 18.07
CA LEU A 217 -20.44 2.01 17.70
C LEU A 217 -21.78 1.35 17.35
N ALA A 218 -21.75 0.23 16.62
CA ALA A 218 -22.96 -0.53 16.28
C ALA A 218 -23.61 -1.11 17.54
N GLU A 219 -22.82 -1.69 18.44
CA GLU A 219 -23.31 -2.20 19.73
C GLU A 219 -23.88 -1.09 20.62
N ALA A 220 -23.24 0.08 20.67
CA ALA A 220 -23.73 1.23 21.41
C ALA A 220 -25.09 1.71 20.87
N LYS A 221 -25.23 1.81 19.55
CA LYS A 221 -26.51 2.16 18.90
C LYS A 221 -27.58 1.10 19.16
N GLU A 222 -27.23 -0.18 19.08
CA GLU A 222 -28.15 -1.29 19.38
C GLU A 222 -28.67 -1.19 20.82
N LYS A 223 -27.78 -0.88 21.78
CA LYS A 223 -28.14 -0.64 23.19
C LYS A 223 -29.04 0.58 23.37
N GLU A 224 -28.73 1.69 22.71
CA GLU A 224 -29.52 2.92 22.78
C GLU A 224 -30.96 2.69 22.30
N ILE A 225 -31.12 2.06 21.13
CA ILE A 225 -32.44 1.70 20.59
C ILE A 225 -33.20 0.78 21.55
N ALA A 226 -32.52 -0.21 22.13
CA ALA A 226 -33.14 -1.14 23.06
C ALA A 226 -33.57 -0.46 24.37
N ILE A 227 -32.76 0.46 24.91
CA ILE A 227 -33.12 1.26 26.10
C ILE A 227 -34.34 2.13 25.80
N ASP A 228 -34.40 2.76 24.62
CA ASP A 228 -35.56 3.55 24.21
C ASP A 228 -36.84 2.72 24.16
N GLN A 229 -36.76 1.50 23.61
CA GLN A 229 -37.87 0.55 23.60
C GLN A 229 -38.25 0.03 25.00
N LEU A 230 -37.35 0.10 25.97
CA LEU A 230 -37.57 -0.32 27.37
C LEU A 230 -38.06 0.81 28.27
N LYS A 231 -38.14 2.07 27.81
CA LYS A 231 -38.56 3.21 28.64
C LYS A 231 -39.89 2.97 29.37
N ALA A 232 -40.86 2.33 28.73
CA ALA A 232 -42.14 2.00 29.37
C ALA A 232 -42.02 0.87 30.40
N ASP A 233 -41.22 -0.16 30.09
CA ASP A 233 -40.95 -1.28 31.00
C ASP A 233 -40.21 -0.80 32.26
N ILE A 234 -39.19 0.06 32.10
CA ILE A 234 -38.42 0.67 33.21
C ILE A 234 -39.33 1.53 34.08
N LYS A 235 -40.18 2.39 33.50
CA LYS A 235 -41.16 3.16 34.26
C LYS A 235 -42.11 2.27 35.06
N THR A 236 -42.53 1.14 34.48
CA THR A 236 -43.38 0.16 35.17
C THR A 236 -42.62 -0.48 36.33
N LEU A 237 -41.36 -0.86 36.12
CA LEU A 237 -40.49 -1.43 37.14
C LEU A 237 -40.30 -0.47 38.33
N ASP A 238 -40.09 0.82 38.06
CA ASP A 238 -39.99 1.87 39.08
C ASP A 238 -41.28 2.02 39.90
N LEU A 239 -42.46 1.88 39.28
CA LEU A 239 -43.73 1.89 40.01
C LEU A 239 -43.84 0.67 40.94
N LEU A 240 -43.39 -0.51 40.49
CA LEU A 240 -43.38 -1.72 41.31
C LEU A 240 -42.41 -1.60 42.51
N LEU A 241 -41.40 -0.73 42.46
CA LEU A 241 -40.49 -0.50 43.59
C LEU A 241 -41.19 0.00 44.88
N LYS A 242 -42.42 0.50 44.78
CA LYS A 242 -43.23 0.94 45.92
C LYS A 242 -43.91 -0.21 46.68
N LEU A 243 -43.94 -1.40 46.08
CA LEU A 243 -44.58 -2.58 46.67
C LEU A 243 -43.71 -3.26 47.74
N SER A 244 -44.36 -4.10 48.54
CA SER A 244 -43.67 -5.04 49.44
C SER A 244 -42.71 -5.96 48.66
N ILE A 245 -41.70 -6.52 49.30
CA ILE A 245 -40.72 -7.40 48.63
C ILE A 245 -41.41 -8.60 47.95
N GLY A 246 -42.37 -9.22 48.63
CA GLY A 246 -43.12 -10.36 48.08
C GLY A 246 -43.94 -9.98 46.85
N ASP A 247 -44.68 -8.87 46.93
CA ASP A 247 -45.53 -8.39 45.83
C ASP A 247 -44.69 -7.90 44.65
N PHE A 248 -43.56 -7.25 44.91
CA PHE A 248 -42.61 -6.84 43.87
C PHE A 248 -42.12 -8.05 43.06
N VAL A 249 -41.57 -9.06 43.74
CA VAL A 249 -41.06 -10.27 43.07
C VAL A 249 -42.17 -10.98 42.30
N LYS A 250 -43.37 -11.08 42.89
CA LYS A 250 -44.52 -11.71 42.23
C LYS A 250 -44.90 -10.98 40.92
N GLN A 251 -44.98 -9.66 40.95
CA GLN A 251 -45.35 -8.85 39.78
C GLN A 251 -44.28 -8.87 38.69
N VAL A 252 -42.99 -8.82 39.07
CA VAL A 252 -41.86 -8.92 38.13
C VAL A 252 -41.88 -10.25 37.36
N TYR A 253 -42.11 -11.38 38.04
CA TYR A 253 -42.24 -12.69 37.39
C TYR A 253 -43.48 -12.82 36.50
N GLN A 254 -44.52 -12.04 36.77
CA GLN A 254 -45.75 -12.03 35.96
C GLN A 254 -45.58 -11.23 34.68
N LEU A 255 -45.01 -10.02 34.77
CA LEU A 255 -44.85 -9.12 33.64
C LEU A 255 -43.67 -9.50 32.75
N TRP A 256 -42.56 -9.92 33.36
CA TRP A 256 -41.33 -10.26 32.66
C TRP A 256 -40.83 -11.63 33.12
N PRO A 257 -41.45 -12.75 32.72
CA PRO A 257 -41.04 -14.08 33.17
C PRO A 257 -39.56 -14.36 32.84
N PRO A 258 -38.76 -14.93 33.78
CA PRO A 258 -37.37 -15.28 33.51
C PRO A 258 -37.25 -16.19 32.28
N LYS A 259 -36.23 -15.97 31.45
CA LYS A 259 -35.94 -16.80 30.28
C LYS A 259 -34.76 -17.71 30.59
N GLY A 260 -34.84 -18.99 30.22
CA GLY A 260 -33.75 -19.97 30.40
C GLY A 260 -33.82 -20.81 31.69
N THR A 261 -34.79 -20.57 32.58
CA THR A 261 -35.04 -21.43 33.76
C THR A 261 -36.22 -22.38 33.52
N LYS A 262 -36.04 -23.66 33.87
CA LYS A 262 -37.12 -24.67 33.87
C LYS A 262 -38.05 -24.56 35.08
N GLU A 263 -37.68 -23.75 36.07
CA GLU A 263 -38.42 -23.61 37.33
C GLU A 263 -39.49 -22.52 37.24
N THR A 264 -40.74 -22.96 37.37
CA THR A 264 -41.94 -22.13 37.37
C THR A 264 -42.12 -21.51 38.75
N LYS A 265 -42.00 -20.18 38.86
CA LYS A 265 -42.39 -19.31 39.98
C LYS A 265 -41.84 -19.70 41.38
N PRO A 266 -41.15 -18.80 42.10
CA PRO A 266 -40.91 -19.03 43.53
C PRO A 266 -42.26 -19.20 44.25
N SER A 267 -42.41 -20.30 45.01
CA SER A 267 -43.61 -20.59 45.79
C SER A 267 -43.79 -19.50 46.85
N LEU A 268 -44.67 -18.53 46.58
CA LEU A 268 -45.08 -17.48 47.52
C LEU A 268 -46.11 -18.07 48.49
N THR A 269 -45.66 -18.93 49.40
CA THR A 269 -46.47 -19.31 50.57
C THR A 269 -46.43 -18.19 51.60
N SER A 270 -47.58 -17.94 52.23
CA SER A 270 -48.04 -16.80 53.05
C SER A 270 -47.21 -16.39 54.28
N SER A 271 -45.94 -16.77 54.38
CA SER A 271 -45.06 -16.55 55.53
C SER A 271 -43.78 -15.78 55.17
N THR A 272 -43.87 -14.78 54.28
CA THR A 272 -42.75 -13.90 53.88
C THR A 272 -42.53 -12.68 54.81
N SER A 273 -42.92 -12.79 56.08
CA SER A 273 -42.81 -11.71 57.06
C SER A 273 -41.46 -11.65 57.80
N SER A 274 -40.63 -12.70 57.72
CA SER A 274 -39.30 -12.72 58.35
C SER A 274 -38.20 -12.20 57.42
N SER A 275 -37.25 -11.41 57.94
CA SER A 275 -36.07 -10.90 57.21
C SER A 275 -35.33 -12.01 56.45
N SER A 276 -35.15 -13.19 57.08
CA SER A 276 -34.51 -14.37 56.49
C SER A 276 -35.25 -14.91 55.25
N SER A 277 -36.58 -14.99 55.30
CA SER A 277 -37.40 -15.46 54.17
C SER A 277 -37.37 -14.51 52.97
N GLN A 278 -37.40 -13.20 53.22
CA GLN A 278 -37.32 -12.16 52.19
C GLN A 278 -35.94 -12.14 51.52
N LYS A 279 -34.87 -12.32 52.32
CA LYS A 279 -33.50 -12.41 51.83
C LYS A 279 -33.32 -13.59 50.85
N LYS A 280 -33.83 -14.77 51.21
CA LYS A 280 -33.79 -15.97 50.34
C LYS A 280 -34.57 -15.76 49.03
N LEU A 281 -35.74 -15.13 49.10
CA LEU A 281 -36.56 -14.83 47.93
C LEU A 281 -35.82 -13.93 46.93
N LEU A 282 -35.22 -12.84 47.41
CA LEU A 282 -34.47 -11.91 46.57
C LEU A 282 -33.21 -12.54 45.96
N ILE A 283 -32.46 -13.34 46.73
CA ILE A 283 -31.29 -14.06 46.20
C ILE A 283 -31.67 -14.99 45.05
N ARG A 284 -32.79 -15.71 45.18
CA ARG A 284 -33.29 -16.59 44.10
C ARG A 284 -33.71 -15.77 42.88
N ALA A 285 -34.46 -14.69 43.07
CA ALA A 285 -34.87 -13.82 41.97
C ALA A 285 -33.67 -13.18 41.25
N ILE A 286 -32.65 -12.73 41.98
CA ILE A 286 -31.39 -12.22 41.41
C ILE A 286 -30.72 -13.30 40.55
N SER A 287 -30.69 -14.55 41.03
CA SER A 287 -30.15 -15.68 40.29
C SER A 287 -30.93 -15.96 39.00
N ASP A 288 -32.25 -15.81 39.00
CA ASP A 288 -33.10 -16.08 37.83
C ASP A 288 -32.99 -14.99 36.75
N TYR A 289 -32.79 -13.73 37.13
CA TYR A 289 -32.62 -12.60 36.19
C TYR A 289 -31.17 -12.20 35.94
N HIS A 290 -30.20 -12.93 36.50
CA HIS A 290 -28.80 -12.55 36.38
C HIS A 290 -28.38 -12.45 34.90
N PRO A 291 -27.75 -11.35 34.46
CA PRO A 291 -27.43 -11.14 33.05
C PRO A 291 -26.50 -12.21 32.47
N ASP A 292 -25.63 -12.83 33.28
CA ASP A 292 -24.77 -13.95 32.85
C ASP A 292 -25.56 -15.21 32.41
N LYS A 293 -26.81 -15.36 32.85
CA LYS A 293 -27.70 -16.44 32.42
C LYS A 293 -28.54 -16.07 31.20
N VAL A 294 -28.49 -14.81 30.77
CA VAL A 294 -29.22 -14.33 29.61
C VAL A 294 -28.33 -14.41 28.39
N ASP A 295 -28.61 -15.40 27.53
CA ASP A 295 -27.96 -15.47 26.22
C ASP A 295 -28.49 -14.35 25.31
N LYS A 296 -27.63 -13.34 25.04
CA LYS A 296 -27.93 -12.21 24.14
C LYS A 296 -28.33 -12.71 22.75
N SER A 297 -27.73 -13.80 22.25
CA SER A 297 -27.99 -14.32 20.91
C SER A 297 -29.37 -14.98 20.79
N VAL A 298 -29.92 -15.51 21.89
CA VAL A 298 -31.21 -16.22 21.92
C VAL A 298 -32.36 -15.29 22.32
N HIS A 299 -32.14 -14.40 23.28
CA HIS A 299 -33.20 -13.57 23.86
C HIS A 299 -33.13 -12.09 23.45
N GLY A 300 -32.10 -11.70 22.71
CA GLY A 300 -31.90 -10.35 22.22
C GLY A 300 -31.40 -9.38 23.28
N ILE A 301 -30.82 -8.27 22.82
CA ILE A 301 -30.22 -7.25 23.68
C ILE A 301 -31.23 -6.58 24.61
N LYS A 302 -32.48 -6.44 24.16
CA LYS A 302 -33.56 -5.84 24.96
C LYS A 302 -33.79 -6.63 26.25
N TRP A 303 -33.88 -7.96 26.16
CA TRP A 303 -34.13 -8.80 27.32
C TRP A 303 -32.94 -8.81 28.29
N GLN A 304 -31.72 -8.81 27.74
CA GLN A 304 -30.49 -8.70 28.55
C GLN A 304 -30.47 -7.40 29.36
N LEU A 305 -30.75 -6.26 28.72
CA LEU A 305 -30.78 -4.96 29.39
C LEU A 305 -31.89 -4.86 30.45
N LEU A 306 -33.09 -5.36 30.14
CA LEU A 306 -34.18 -5.40 31.12
C LEU A 306 -33.84 -6.29 32.33
N SER A 307 -33.21 -7.44 32.09
CA SER A 307 -32.78 -8.35 33.14
C SER A 307 -31.71 -7.73 34.04
N CYS A 308 -30.79 -6.92 33.48
CA CYS A 308 -29.86 -6.08 34.25
C CYS A 308 -30.60 -5.10 35.18
N GLU A 309 -31.59 -4.36 34.67
CA GLU A 309 -32.34 -3.39 35.49
C GLU A 309 -33.20 -4.06 36.57
N ILE A 310 -33.84 -5.20 36.26
CA ILE A 310 -34.56 -6.02 37.24
C ILE A 310 -33.60 -6.50 38.34
N THR A 311 -32.44 -7.03 37.96
CA THR A 311 -31.42 -7.53 38.89
C THR A 311 -30.88 -6.41 39.79
N LYS A 312 -30.66 -5.21 39.23
CA LYS A 312 -30.27 -4.02 39.99
C LYS A 312 -31.32 -3.65 41.03
N CYS A 313 -32.59 -3.63 40.65
CA CYS A 313 -33.71 -3.38 41.57
C CYS A 313 -33.80 -4.40 42.71
N LEU A 314 -33.66 -5.69 42.39
CA LEU A 314 -33.65 -6.78 43.37
C LEU A 314 -32.46 -6.67 44.34
N SER A 315 -31.26 -6.37 43.82
CA SER A 315 -30.04 -6.22 44.61
C SER A 315 -30.11 -5.02 45.56
N MET A 316 -30.64 -3.88 45.10
CA MET A 316 -30.88 -2.71 45.95
C MET A 316 -31.84 -3.03 47.11
N ARG A 317 -32.89 -3.83 46.85
CA ARG A 317 -33.82 -4.26 47.91
C ARG A 317 -33.14 -5.24 48.88
N LEU A 318 -32.31 -6.15 48.39
CA LEU A 318 -31.58 -7.11 49.21
C LEU A 318 -30.64 -6.40 50.19
N ALA A 319 -29.94 -5.36 49.73
CA ALA A 319 -29.03 -4.57 50.55
C ALA A 319 -29.72 -3.79 51.69
N LYS A 320 -31.04 -3.54 51.59
CA LYS A 320 -31.83 -2.84 52.61
C LYS A 320 -32.35 -3.78 53.71
N ILE A 321 -32.25 -5.09 53.53
CA ILE A 321 -32.62 -6.09 54.54
C ILE A 321 -31.45 -6.19 55.52
N LYS A 322 -31.66 -5.68 56.74
CA LYS A 322 -30.70 -5.82 57.86
C LYS A 322 -30.64 -7.27 58.35
#